data_AF-A0A8J4VHJ5-F1
#
_entry.id   AF-A0A8J4VHJ5-F1
#
_cell.length_a   1.000
_cell.length_b   1.000
_cell.length_c   1.000
_cell.angle_alpha   90.00
_cell.angle_beta   90.00
_cell.angle_gamma   90.00
#
_symmetry.space_group_name_H-M   'P 1'
#
loop_
_entity.id
_entity.type
_entity.pdbx_description
1 polymer ?
#
loop_
_entity_poly.entity_id
_entity_poly.type
_entity_poly.pdbx_seq_one_letter_code
_entity_poly.pdbx_strand_id
1 'polypeptide(L)'
;MTKVPFHVRTNSRTLVFISFGYETGGKIHPRKNQNPTTHLLQIKLRSLKAETMSGGGRGGMKVLHVAEKPSVAKSVASILSRNNGGLRTREGRSRYNKIFEFSYSINGRPCHMLVTSVTGHLMELEFQDRYRKWHSCDPADLFHAPVHKFVPEDKLDIKRTLEEEARWCQWLVLWLDCDREGENIAFEVIEVCTAVNPHLTIKRAHFSALIDREIHEAVQRLVEPNKCFADAVDARQEIDLRIGASFTRFQTMLLKDAFVIDFTTDDRNLVLSYGPCQFPTLGFVVERYWEIQAHEPEEFWTINCSHKSDEGIATFNWMRGHLFDYTCAVIIYEMCVQEPIATVTKVRQQEKLKYPPYPLNTIELEKRASRFFRMSSEHTMKVAEDLYQAGFISYPRTETDSFSQRTDLHAIVQEQQRHPVWGPYAQQLLEPGSGLWRNPGNGGHDDKAHPPIHPTKFSSGESGWSQDHHRLYELVVRHFLACVSQPAVGAETNVEIDIAGELFSASGRAILASNPYTLGVPITIVSTWVVCGFCAMKHGSDASLDVARLRGLLRRWGCDEEKKKNGICWAVQMGLVWYEREPLGVKAKH
;
A
#
# COMPACT_ATOMS: atom_id res chain seq x y z
N MET A 1 62.97 -33.77 2.21
CA MET A 1 64.39 -33.39 2.26
C MET A 1 64.56 -32.26 3.28
N THR A 2 65.41 -32.47 4.30
CA THR A 2 66.21 -31.49 5.09
C THR A 2 65.62 -30.11 5.50
N LYS A 3 65.19 -29.99 6.77
CA LYS A 3 65.81 -29.22 7.91
C LYS A 3 66.96 -28.24 7.52
N VAL A 4 67.18 -26.99 8.00
CA VAL A 4 66.82 -26.14 9.19
C VAL A 4 67.30 -24.64 8.89
N PRO A 5 67.58 -23.66 9.80
CA PRO A 5 66.87 -22.88 10.86
C PRO A 5 67.04 -21.31 10.83
N PHE A 6 66.45 -20.61 11.83
CA PHE A 6 66.76 -19.26 12.44
C PHE A 6 66.34 -17.97 11.65
N HIS A 7 65.91 -16.83 12.22
CA HIS A 7 66.18 -16.18 13.53
C HIS A 7 65.10 -15.13 13.96
N VAL A 8 65.15 -14.81 15.26
CA VAL A 8 64.36 -13.97 16.19
C VAL A 8 64.28 -12.45 15.88
N ARG A 9 63.15 -11.75 16.18
CA ARG A 9 63.02 -10.60 17.14
C ARG A 9 61.75 -9.71 17.02
N THR A 10 61.03 -9.63 18.15
CA THR A 10 60.41 -8.47 18.84
C THR A 10 59.78 -7.31 18.04
N ASN A 11 58.50 -7.01 18.29
CA ASN A 11 58.09 -5.86 19.12
C ASN A 11 56.57 -5.73 19.29
N SER A 12 56.17 -5.49 20.54
CA SER A 12 54.95 -4.84 20.97
C SER A 12 54.79 -3.45 20.32
N ARG A 13 53.59 -3.10 19.86
CA ARG A 13 52.90 -1.82 20.18
C ARG A 13 51.56 -1.68 19.47
N THR A 14 50.57 -1.43 20.31
CA THR A 14 49.37 -0.60 20.15
C THR A 14 49.54 0.59 19.17
N LEU A 15 48.56 0.78 18.29
CA LEU A 15 48.21 2.03 17.58
C LEU A 15 46.68 2.18 17.75
N VAL A 16 46.19 3.02 18.67
CA VAL A 16 45.95 4.46 18.56
C VAL A 16 44.98 4.80 17.41
N PHE A 17 43.69 4.91 17.78
CA PHE A 17 42.68 5.65 17.03
C PHE A 17 42.93 7.16 17.18
N ILE A 18 42.97 7.86 16.05
CA ILE A 18 42.97 9.31 15.96
C ILE A 18 41.51 9.77 15.99
N SER A 19 41.12 10.53 17.02
CA SER A 19 39.87 11.29 17.06
C SER A 19 40.22 12.77 17.17
N PHE A 20 39.68 13.57 16.25
CA PHE A 20 39.81 15.01 16.21
C PHE A 20 38.99 15.64 17.36
N GLY A 21 39.67 16.28 18.31
CA GLY A 21 39.08 17.15 19.31
C GLY A 21 39.48 18.60 19.04
N TYR A 22 38.48 19.48 18.94
CA TYR A 22 38.67 20.93 18.82
C TYR A 22 39.15 21.55 20.14
N GLU A 23 40.16 22.41 20.05
CA GLU A 23 40.74 23.19 21.13
C GLU A 23 39.80 24.29 21.64
N THR A 24 39.71 24.45 22.97
CA THR A 24 39.56 25.78 23.58
C THR A 24 40.54 25.90 24.75
N GLY A 25 41.44 26.89 24.63
CA GLY A 25 42.56 27.11 25.54
C GLY A 25 42.13 27.66 26.91
N GLY A 26 42.80 27.17 27.95
CA GLY A 26 42.68 27.68 29.31
C GLY A 26 43.59 28.89 29.59
N LYS A 27 43.20 29.68 30.58
CA LYS A 27 44.12 30.45 31.44
C LYS A 27 43.67 30.30 32.89
N ILE A 28 44.63 29.97 33.76
CA ILE A 28 44.45 29.72 35.19
C ILE A 28 45.16 30.84 35.99
N HIS A 29 44.47 31.37 37.01
CA HIS A 29 44.91 31.78 38.37
C HIS A 29 44.09 32.98 38.91
N PRO A 30 43.97 33.21 40.24
CA PRO A 30 44.05 32.33 41.41
C PRO A 30 42.80 32.43 42.35
N ARG A 31 42.77 31.56 43.37
CA ARG A 31 41.71 31.39 44.39
C ARG A 31 41.52 32.62 45.31
N LYS A 32 40.26 32.89 45.70
CA LYS A 32 39.88 33.54 46.96
C LYS A 32 38.68 32.83 47.60
N ASN A 33 38.81 32.56 48.91
CA ASN A 33 37.84 31.99 49.85
C ASN A 33 36.50 32.72 49.87
N GLN A 34 35.36 31.99 49.87
CA GLN A 34 34.11 32.41 50.54
C GLN A 34 33.29 31.21 51.06
N ASN A 35 32.68 31.42 52.23
CA ASN A 35 32.03 30.46 53.13
C ASN A 35 30.72 29.81 52.60
N PRO A 36 30.38 28.58 53.04
CA PRO A 36 29.11 27.91 52.72
C PRO A 36 28.05 28.22 53.79
N THR A 37 27.23 29.26 53.59
CA THR A 37 26.03 29.45 54.44
C THR A 37 24.86 30.19 53.76
N THR A 38 24.96 30.49 52.46
CA THR A 38 23.93 31.27 51.74
C THR A 38 23.02 30.44 50.82
N HIS A 39 23.27 29.15 50.67
CA HIS A 39 22.55 28.31 49.70
C HIS A 39 21.25 27.66 50.24
N LEU A 40 21.05 27.63 51.56
CA LEU A 40 19.81 27.08 52.17
C LEU A 40 18.68 28.10 52.33
N LEU A 41 18.97 29.42 52.28
CA LEU A 41 17.95 30.47 52.47
C LEU A 41 17.21 30.87 51.19
N GLN A 42 17.76 30.57 49.99
CA GLN A 42 17.06 30.81 48.72
C GLN A 42 16.09 29.69 48.31
N ILE A 43 16.22 28.49 48.89
CA ILE A 43 15.33 27.34 48.60
C ILE A 43 14.02 27.45 49.42
N LYS A 44 14.05 28.06 50.61
CA LYS A 44 12.87 28.20 51.48
C LYS A 44 11.93 29.35 51.09
N LEU A 45 12.43 30.38 50.40
CA LEU A 45 11.63 31.52 49.90
C LEU A 45 10.90 31.25 48.57
N ARG A 46 11.26 30.19 47.83
CA ARG A 46 10.50 29.74 46.65
C ARG A 46 9.33 28.80 47.00
N SER A 47 9.44 28.07 48.12
CA SER A 47 8.36 27.18 48.60
C SER A 47 7.19 27.94 49.22
N LEU A 48 7.43 29.10 49.84
CA LEU A 48 6.39 29.91 50.52
C LEU A 48 5.63 30.88 49.60
N LYS A 49 6.03 31.04 48.34
CA LYS A 49 5.23 31.74 47.31
C LYS A 49 4.29 30.82 46.53
N ALA A 50 4.40 29.50 46.71
CA ALA A 50 3.54 28.52 46.06
C ALA A 50 2.20 28.30 46.79
N GLU A 51 2.07 28.74 48.04
CA GLU A 51 0.88 28.49 48.89
C GLU A 51 -0.03 29.71 49.09
N THR A 52 0.19 30.81 48.37
CA THR A 52 -0.66 32.03 48.48
C THR A 52 -1.25 32.50 47.15
N MET A 53 -1.44 31.58 46.20
CA MET A 53 -2.24 31.81 44.98
C MET A 53 -3.39 30.80 44.83
N SER A 54 -3.95 30.33 45.95
CA SER A 54 -5.26 29.66 45.99
C SER A 54 -6.35 30.71 46.22
N GLY A 55 -6.62 31.53 45.21
CA GLY A 55 -7.64 32.57 45.29
C GLY A 55 -8.05 33.10 43.93
N GLY A 56 -9.10 32.52 43.36
CA GLY A 56 -9.99 33.19 42.40
C GLY A 56 -9.48 33.37 40.96
N GLY A 57 -9.60 32.32 40.16
CA GLY A 57 -9.64 32.43 38.69
C GLY A 57 -10.31 31.18 38.12
N ARG A 58 -11.42 31.35 37.37
CA ARG A 58 -12.11 30.26 36.67
C ARG A 58 -11.16 29.61 35.65
N GLY A 59 -10.35 28.64 36.08
CA GLY A 59 -9.48 27.87 35.20
C GLY A 59 -10.33 26.90 34.39
N GLY A 60 -10.57 27.22 33.11
CA GLY A 60 -11.25 26.31 32.19
C GLY A 60 -10.51 24.97 32.08
N MET A 61 -11.26 23.92 31.79
CA MET A 61 -10.77 22.55 31.65
C MET A 61 -9.70 22.45 30.57
N LYS A 62 -8.53 21.91 30.90
CA LYS A 62 -7.43 21.64 29.95
C LYS A 62 -7.50 20.20 29.44
N VAL A 63 -7.39 20.05 28.13
CA VAL A 63 -7.48 18.76 27.45
C VAL A 63 -6.22 18.57 26.62
N LEU A 64 -5.47 17.49 26.89
CA LEU A 64 -4.35 17.07 26.08
C LEU A 64 -4.87 16.23 24.91
N HIS A 65 -4.48 16.58 23.70
CA HIS A 65 -4.80 15.85 22.48
C HIS A 65 -3.51 15.32 21.87
N VAL A 66 -3.46 14.04 21.54
CA VAL A 66 -2.25 13.41 20.98
C VAL A 66 -2.58 12.70 19.68
N ALA A 67 -1.96 13.13 18.58
CA ALA A 67 -2.06 12.49 17.27
C ALA A 67 -0.84 11.61 16.94
N GLU A 68 -0.96 10.74 15.95
CA GLU A 68 0.11 9.79 15.58
C GLU A 68 1.35 10.46 14.96
N LYS A 69 1.15 11.54 14.21
CA LYS A 69 2.20 12.24 13.46
C LYS A 69 2.06 13.77 13.60
N PRO A 70 3.16 14.56 13.47
CA PRO A 70 3.09 16.02 13.53
C PRO A 70 2.16 16.66 12.50
N SER A 71 2.07 16.09 11.29
CA SER A 71 1.16 16.51 10.23
C SER A 71 -0.30 16.40 10.65
N VAL A 72 -0.68 15.27 11.24
CA VAL A 72 -2.05 15.00 11.73
C VAL A 72 -2.42 15.97 12.86
N ALA A 73 -1.54 16.15 13.85
CA ALA A 73 -1.76 17.11 14.94
C ALA A 73 -2.00 18.53 14.41
N LYS A 74 -1.18 18.96 13.44
CA LYS A 74 -1.33 20.28 12.81
C LYS A 74 -2.66 20.39 12.08
N SER A 75 -3.07 19.38 11.30
CA SER A 75 -4.34 19.37 10.58
C SER A 75 -5.54 19.42 11.53
N VAL A 76 -5.58 18.56 12.56
CA VAL A 76 -6.63 18.54 13.59
C VAL A 76 -6.72 19.89 14.30
N ALA A 77 -5.58 20.42 14.77
CA ALA A 77 -5.56 21.71 15.45
C ALA A 77 -5.99 22.87 14.54
N SER A 78 -5.59 22.86 13.27
CA SER A 78 -5.96 23.88 12.30
C SER A 78 -7.45 23.86 11.99
N ILE A 79 -8.06 22.68 11.88
CA ILE A 79 -9.51 22.54 11.66
C ILE A 79 -10.27 23.05 12.88
N LEU A 80 -9.96 22.51 14.07
CA LEU A 80 -10.72 22.82 15.29
C LEU A 80 -10.58 24.27 15.76
N SER A 81 -9.50 24.97 15.39
CA SER A 81 -9.24 26.36 15.81
C SER A 81 -9.81 27.44 14.89
N ARG A 82 -10.24 27.11 13.67
CA ARG A 82 -10.67 28.09 12.62
C ARG A 82 -11.70 29.11 13.09
N ASN A 83 -12.54 28.78 14.07
CA ASN A 83 -13.65 29.62 14.54
C ASN A 83 -13.50 30.11 15.99
N ASN A 84 -12.40 29.80 16.68
CA ASN A 84 -12.31 29.95 18.15
C ASN A 84 -11.17 30.86 18.66
N GLY A 85 -10.95 32.01 18.03
CA GLY A 85 -10.10 33.07 18.61
C GLY A 85 -8.59 32.89 18.42
N GLY A 86 -8.16 32.03 17.49
CA GLY A 86 -6.78 31.92 17.03
C GLY A 86 -6.00 30.73 17.60
N LEU A 87 -5.10 30.18 16.78
CA LEU A 87 -4.21 29.06 17.11
C LEU A 87 -2.87 29.59 17.63
N ARG A 88 -2.48 29.20 18.84
CA ARG A 88 -1.15 29.50 19.38
C ARG A 88 -0.26 28.26 19.26
N THR A 89 0.90 28.39 18.63
CA THR A 89 1.90 27.31 18.56
C THR A 89 2.96 27.51 19.65
N ARG A 90 3.29 26.43 20.35
CA ARG A 90 4.38 26.33 21.34
C ARG A 90 5.32 25.18 20.97
N GLU A 91 6.59 25.35 21.30
CA GLU A 91 7.61 24.31 21.16
C GLU A 91 7.46 23.25 22.25
N GLY A 92 7.53 21.98 21.84
CA GLY A 92 7.74 20.85 22.76
C GLY A 92 9.22 20.63 23.02
N ARG A 93 9.57 19.52 23.70
CA ARG A 93 10.97 19.11 23.84
C ARG A 93 11.53 18.55 22.53
N SER A 94 10.71 17.80 21.79
CA SER A 94 11.06 17.34 20.44
C SER A 94 10.95 18.49 19.44
N ARG A 95 11.98 18.63 18.58
CA ARG A 95 12.03 19.65 17.52
C ARG A 95 10.87 19.53 16.52
N TYR A 96 10.37 18.32 16.31
CA TYR A 96 9.38 18.00 15.27
C TYR A 96 7.94 18.01 15.79
N ASN A 97 7.73 17.76 17.09
CA ASN A 97 6.41 17.63 17.71
C ASN A 97 6.04 18.93 18.44
N LYS A 98 5.35 19.83 17.73
CA LYS A 98 4.85 21.09 18.28
C LYS A 98 3.63 20.86 19.19
N ILE A 99 3.28 21.88 19.97
CA ILE A 99 2.06 21.95 20.76
C ILE A 99 1.20 23.09 20.20
N PHE A 100 -0.06 22.79 19.90
CA PHE A 100 -1.02 23.75 19.37
C PHE A 100 -2.12 24.01 20.39
N GLU A 101 -2.30 25.27 20.76
CA GLU A 101 -3.17 25.69 21.85
C GLU A 101 -4.29 26.61 21.33
N PHE A 102 -5.53 26.31 21.70
CA PHE A 102 -6.71 27.09 21.34
C PHE A 102 -7.88 26.78 22.26
N SER A 103 -8.86 27.67 22.33
CA SER A 103 -10.12 27.42 23.05
C SER A 103 -11.08 26.60 22.17
N TYR A 104 -11.83 25.69 22.78
CA TYR A 104 -12.86 24.91 22.10
C TYR A 104 -14.01 24.58 23.06
N SER A 105 -15.12 24.05 22.54
CA SER A 105 -16.22 23.56 23.36
C SER A 105 -16.55 22.12 23.01
N ILE A 106 -16.34 21.20 23.96
CA ILE A 106 -16.69 19.79 23.82
C ILE A 106 -18.01 19.56 24.55
N ASN A 107 -19.07 19.19 23.82
CA ASN A 107 -20.41 18.97 24.35
C ASN A 107 -20.92 20.13 25.22
N GLY A 108 -20.67 21.37 24.77
CA GLY A 108 -21.08 22.60 25.45
C GLY A 108 -20.18 23.02 26.63
N ARG A 109 -19.13 22.26 26.96
CA ARG A 109 -18.18 22.59 28.02
C ARG A 109 -16.97 23.34 27.43
N PRO A 110 -16.70 24.58 27.84
CA PRO A 110 -15.54 25.33 27.37
C PRO A 110 -14.25 24.69 27.91
N CYS A 111 -13.30 24.45 27.02
CA CYS A 111 -12.02 23.85 27.33
C CYS A 111 -10.87 24.52 26.57
N HIS A 112 -9.67 24.40 27.13
CA HIS A 112 -8.40 24.78 26.49
C HIS A 112 -7.75 23.52 25.93
N MET A 113 -7.61 23.47 24.61
CA MET A 113 -7.07 22.34 23.86
C MET A 113 -5.56 22.47 23.78
N LEU A 114 -4.83 21.40 24.08
CA LEU A 114 -3.39 21.28 23.84
C LEU A 114 -3.15 20.11 22.90
N VAL A 115 -2.97 20.38 21.61
CA VAL A 115 -2.79 19.34 20.59
C VAL A 115 -1.31 19.15 20.30
N THR A 116 -0.81 17.94 20.47
CA THR A 116 0.54 17.53 20.11
C THR A 116 0.51 16.16 19.42
N SER A 117 1.68 15.55 19.20
CA SER A 117 1.79 14.28 18.48
C SER A 117 2.94 13.43 18.98
N VAL A 118 2.87 12.14 18.67
CA VAL A 118 4.01 11.23 18.62
C VAL A 118 4.58 11.15 17.18
N THR A 119 5.44 10.19 16.89
CA THR A 119 5.97 9.90 15.56
C THR A 119 5.85 8.40 15.28
N GLY A 120 4.63 7.92 15.09
CA GLY A 120 4.32 6.49 15.12
C GLY A 120 4.45 5.92 16.53
N HIS A 121 4.84 4.64 16.65
CA HIS A 121 5.08 3.99 17.94
C HIS A 121 6.02 4.81 18.84
N LEU A 122 5.61 5.02 20.08
CA LEU A 122 6.38 5.65 21.13
C LEU A 122 7.28 4.63 21.84
N MET A 123 6.89 3.36 21.87
CA MET A 123 7.61 2.29 22.55
C MET A 123 8.11 1.21 21.58
N GLU A 124 9.10 0.45 22.03
CA GLU A 124 9.63 -0.74 21.37
C GLU A 124 9.60 -1.92 22.34
N LEU A 125 9.33 -3.12 21.81
CA LEU A 125 9.33 -4.36 22.57
C LEU A 125 10.70 -5.06 22.43
N GLU A 126 11.34 -5.39 23.55
CA GLU A 126 12.64 -6.05 23.53
C GLU A 126 12.80 -7.08 24.65
N PHE A 127 13.64 -8.08 24.42
CA PHE A 127 14.05 -9.00 25.48
C PHE A 127 14.83 -8.27 26.57
N GLN A 128 14.73 -8.76 27.81
CA GLN A 128 15.60 -8.26 28.90
C GLN A 128 17.09 -8.43 28.56
N ASP A 129 17.94 -7.56 29.13
CA ASP A 129 19.35 -7.42 28.75
C ASP A 129 20.16 -8.72 28.67
N ARG A 130 19.88 -9.69 29.54
CA ARG A 130 20.57 -10.99 29.53
C ARG A 130 20.32 -11.83 28.27
N TYR A 131 19.27 -11.53 27.51
CA TYR A 131 18.85 -12.25 26.30
C TYR A 131 19.09 -11.45 25.00
N ARG A 132 19.51 -10.19 25.10
CA ARG A 132 19.69 -9.30 23.93
C ARG A 132 20.85 -9.73 23.05
N LYS A 133 21.97 -10.16 23.64
CA LYS A 133 23.15 -10.58 22.88
C LYS A 133 22.91 -11.94 22.24
N TRP A 134 23.36 -12.11 21.01
CA TRP A 134 23.14 -13.33 20.24
C TRP A 134 23.75 -14.58 20.89
N HIS A 135 24.85 -14.43 21.62
CA HIS A 135 25.58 -15.52 22.29
C HIS A 135 25.33 -15.57 23.80
N SER A 136 24.34 -14.85 24.34
CA SER A 136 24.09 -14.85 25.78
C SER A 136 23.07 -15.89 26.25
N CYS A 137 22.36 -16.57 25.34
CA CYS A 137 21.44 -17.65 25.64
C CYS A 137 21.31 -18.62 24.45
N ASP A 138 20.70 -19.78 24.68
CA ASP A 138 20.26 -20.64 23.58
C ASP A 138 19.11 -19.94 22.83
N PRO A 139 19.05 -19.97 21.48
CA PRO A 139 17.91 -19.45 20.75
C PRO A 139 16.56 -20.03 21.17
N ALA A 140 16.50 -21.27 21.64
CA ALA A 140 15.27 -21.89 22.15
C ALA A 140 14.74 -21.21 23.43
N ASP A 141 15.63 -20.62 24.24
CA ASP A 141 15.23 -19.91 25.47
C ASP A 141 14.40 -18.65 25.17
N LEU A 142 14.52 -18.09 23.96
CA LEU A 142 13.83 -16.86 23.56
C LEU A 142 12.30 -17.03 23.46
N PHE A 143 11.78 -18.25 23.35
CA PHE A 143 10.34 -18.52 23.43
C PHE A 143 9.75 -18.18 24.79
N HIS A 144 10.55 -18.27 25.86
CA HIS A 144 10.12 -18.03 27.24
C HIS A 144 10.80 -16.81 27.87
N ALA A 145 11.78 -16.21 27.20
CA ALA A 145 12.50 -15.06 27.70
C ALA A 145 11.55 -13.88 28.00
N PRO A 146 11.67 -13.21 29.17
CA PRO A 146 10.88 -12.04 29.46
C PRO A 146 11.19 -10.91 28.47
N VAL A 147 10.13 -10.26 28.00
CA VAL A 147 10.15 -9.08 27.16
C VAL A 147 9.62 -7.89 27.95
N HIS A 148 10.00 -6.68 27.53
CA HIS A 148 9.51 -5.43 28.11
C HIS A 148 9.39 -4.37 27.03
N LYS A 149 8.44 -3.46 27.20
CA LYS A 149 8.35 -2.25 26.39
C LYS A 149 9.18 -1.14 27.00
N PHE A 150 9.85 -0.37 26.17
CA PHE A 150 10.60 0.82 26.58
C PHE A 150 10.48 1.94 25.54
N VAL A 151 10.70 3.18 25.97
CA VAL A 151 10.78 4.33 25.06
C VAL A 151 12.23 4.47 24.60
N PRO A 152 12.53 4.37 23.30
CA PRO A 152 13.88 4.50 22.78
C PRO A 152 14.41 5.94 22.93
N GLU A 153 15.74 6.09 22.86
CA GLU A 153 16.43 7.34 23.18
C GLU A 153 15.97 8.54 22.33
N ASP A 154 15.72 8.29 21.04
CA ASP A 154 15.24 9.28 20.07
C ASP A 154 13.82 9.79 20.35
N LYS A 155 13.04 9.06 21.16
CA LYS A 155 11.65 9.39 21.53
C LYS A 155 11.49 9.90 22.96
N LEU A 156 12.58 9.98 23.74
CA LEU A 156 12.53 10.46 25.12
C LEU A 156 12.02 11.90 25.26
N ASP A 157 12.32 12.77 24.29
CA ASP A 157 11.82 14.14 24.31
C ASP A 157 10.30 14.21 24.03
N ILE A 158 9.77 13.31 23.21
CA ILE A 158 8.32 13.17 23.01
C ILE A 158 7.69 12.73 24.33
N LYS A 159 8.22 11.67 24.96
CA LYS A 159 7.76 11.18 26.28
C LYS A 159 7.74 12.32 27.32
N ARG A 160 8.84 13.07 27.46
CA ARG A 160 8.93 14.19 28.41
C ARG A 160 7.89 15.27 28.14
N THR A 161 7.62 15.57 26.88
CA THR A 161 6.57 16.53 26.49
C THR A 161 5.20 16.03 26.93
N LEU A 162 4.88 14.75 26.65
CA LEU A 162 3.61 14.14 27.08
C LEU A 162 3.45 14.18 28.61
N GLU A 163 4.50 13.80 29.36
CA GLU A 163 4.50 13.86 30.83
C GLU A 163 4.30 15.28 31.37
N GLU A 164 4.98 16.27 30.79
CA GLU A 164 4.87 17.67 31.20
C GLU A 164 3.46 18.24 31.00
N GLU A 165 2.83 17.96 29.86
CA GLU A 165 1.48 18.45 29.55
C GLU A 165 0.39 17.68 30.29
N ALA A 166 0.53 16.35 30.43
CA ALA A 166 -0.43 15.48 31.11
C ALA A 166 -0.66 15.86 32.59
N ARG A 167 0.38 16.36 33.29
CA ARG A 167 0.29 16.79 34.70
C ARG A 167 -0.78 17.85 34.97
N TRP A 168 -1.06 18.71 33.99
CA TRP A 168 -1.95 19.86 34.15
C TRP A 168 -3.29 19.70 33.42
N CYS A 169 -3.49 18.59 32.72
CA CYS A 169 -4.70 18.31 31.95
C CYS A 169 -5.67 17.44 32.76
N GLN A 170 -6.97 17.61 32.51
CA GLN A 170 -8.01 16.79 33.11
C GLN A 170 -8.34 15.60 32.20
N TRP A 171 -8.28 15.82 30.88
CA TRP A 171 -8.61 14.82 29.86
C TRP A 171 -7.44 14.59 28.91
N LEU A 172 -7.34 13.36 28.40
CA LEU A 172 -6.48 12.94 27.31
C LEU A 172 -7.38 12.44 26.17
N VAL A 173 -7.31 13.08 25.00
CA VAL A 173 -8.05 12.70 23.80
C VAL A 173 -7.08 12.19 22.73
N LEU A 174 -7.31 10.97 22.26
CA LEU A 174 -6.43 10.25 21.36
C LEU A 174 -6.90 10.43 19.91
N TRP A 175 -6.02 10.99 19.07
CA TRP A 175 -6.21 11.32 17.65
C TRP A 175 -5.27 10.51 16.74
N LEU A 176 -4.99 9.28 17.13
CA LEU A 176 -4.17 8.37 16.35
C LEU A 176 -4.99 7.82 15.17
N ASP A 177 -4.35 7.26 14.16
CA ASP A 177 -5.09 6.71 13.02
C ASP A 177 -6.00 5.55 13.52
N CYS A 178 -7.17 5.35 12.91
CA CYS A 178 -8.20 4.46 13.49
C CYS A 178 -8.06 2.99 13.05
N ASP A 179 -6.83 2.49 13.02
CA ASP A 179 -6.51 1.08 12.81
C ASP A 179 -5.99 0.42 14.11
N ARG A 180 -5.57 -0.85 14.02
CA ARG A 180 -5.07 -1.58 15.19
C ARG A 180 -3.74 -1.01 15.69
N GLU A 181 -2.85 -0.58 14.80
CA GLU A 181 -1.56 0.02 15.19
C GLU A 181 -1.79 1.35 15.92
N GLY A 182 -2.67 2.21 15.40
CA GLY A 182 -3.06 3.45 16.06
C GLY A 182 -3.70 3.24 17.42
N GLU A 183 -4.52 2.20 17.62
CA GLU A 183 -4.98 1.80 18.97
C GLU A 183 -3.83 1.37 19.87
N ASN A 184 -2.86 0.58 19.38
CA ASN A 184 -1.70 0.17 20.17
C ASN A 184 -0.87 1.38 20.65
N ILE A 185 -0.56 2.30 19.74
CA ILE A 185 0.16 3.54 20.07
C ILE A 185 -0.67 4.39 21.05
N ALA A 186 -2.01 4.35 20.96
CA ALA A 186 -2.88 5.06 21.89
C ALA A 186 -2.67 4.56 23.33
N PHE A 187 -2.50 3.25 23.53
CA PHE A 187 -2.18 2.68 24.83
C PHE A 187 -0.75 2.97 25.30
N GLU A 188 0.22 3.10 24.41
CA GLU A 188 1.57 3.59 24.76
C GLU A 188 1.51 5.04 25.30
N VAL A 189 0.71 5.90 24.65
CA VAL A 189 0.49 7.29 25.10
C VAL A 189 -0.24 7.32 26.44
N ILE A 190 -1.27 6.48 26.62
CA ILE A 190 -2.00 6.34 27.89
C ILE A 190 -1.05 5.96 29.02
N GLU A 191 -0.19 4.96 28.81
CA GLU A 191 0.78 4.50 29.81
C GLU A 191 1.69 5.65 30.27
N VAL A 192 2.28 6.39 29.34
CA VAL A 192 3.15 7.53 29.65
C VAL A 192 2.39 8.65 30.39
N CYS A 193 1.19 9.00 29.94
CA CYS A 193 0.44 10.12 30.53
C CYS A 193 -0.11 9.76 31.93
N THR A 194 -0.60 8.55 32.11
CA THR A 194 -1.20 8.09 33.38
C THR A 194 -0.15 7.81 34.45
N ALA A 195 1.10 7.50 34.07
CA ALA A 195 2.22 7.39 35.00
C ALA A 195 2.48 8.68 35.80
N VAL A 196 2.18 9.85 35.22
CA VAL A 196 2.32 11.15 35.90
C VAL A 196 0.99 11.75 36.40
N ASN A 197 -0.14 11.32 35.84
CA ASN A 197 -1.47 11.75 36.24
C ASN A 197 -2.50 10.60 36.13
N PRO A 198 -2.66 9.79 37.19
CA PRO A 198 -3.59 8.65 37.19
C PRO A 198 -5.08 9.03 37.11
N HIS A 199 -5.41 10.32 37.27
CA HIS A 199 -6.79 10.80 37.28
C HIS A 199 -7.25 11.35 35.92
N LEU A 200 -6.45 11.19 34.87
CA LEU A 200 -6.82 11.58 33.51
C LEU A 200 -8.06 10.81 33.05
N THR A 201 -9.06 11.55 32.56
CA THR A 201 -10.13 10.95 31.78
C THR A 201 -9.62 10.69 30.37
N ILE A 202 -9.59 9.44 29.96
CA ILE A 202 -9.09 9.02 28.64
C ILE A 202 -10.27 8.96 27.68
N LYS A 203 -10.06 9.45 26.45
CA LYS A 203 -11.05 9.44 25.38
C LYS A 203 -10.37 9.20 24.04
N ARG A 204 -11.12 8.64 23.10
CA ARG A 204 -10.68 8.30 21.75
C ARG A 204 -11.57 8.99 20.71
N ALA A 205 -10.94 9.69 19.77
CA ALA A 205 -11.61 10.27 18.61
C ALA A 205 -11.57 9.28 17.43
N HIS A 206 -12.72 8.98 16.82
CA HIS A 206 -12.81 8.15 15.62
C HIS A 206 -13.05 9.01 14.38
N PHE A 207 -12.22 8.85 13.35
CA PHE A 207 -12.28 9.60 12.11
C PHE A 207 -11.75 8.75 10.94
N SER A 208 -12.23 9.02 9.73
CA SER A 208 -11.79 8.31 8.50
C SER A 208 -11.16 9.25 7.48
N ALA A 209 -11.27 10.56 7.68
CA ALA A 209 -10.68 11.60 6.86
C ALA A 209 -10.34 12.85 7.70
N LEU A 210 -9.26 13.54 7.33
CA LEU A 210 -8.84 14.79 7.97
C LEU A 210 -9.55 15.99 7.35
N ILE A 211 -10.88 16.01 7.46
CA ILE A 211 -11.75 17.05 6.91
C ILE A 211 -12.61 17.72 7.99
N ASP A 212 -13.04 18.94 7.72
CA ASP A 212 -13.71 19.83 8.69
C ASP A 212 -14.89 19.17 9.42
N ARG A 213 -15.82 18.60 8.63
CA ARG A 213 -17.00 17.90 9.14
C ARG A 213 -16.64 16.72 10.04
N GLU A 214 -15.76 15.84 9.59
CA GLU A 214 -15.42 14.62 10.34
C GLU A 214 -14.70 14.90 11.64
N ILE A 215 -13.75 15.85 11.64
CA ILE A 215 -12.98 16.18 12.84
C ILE A 215 -13.85 16.90 13.88
N HIS A 216 -14.78 17.76 13.45
CA HIS A 216 -15.77 18.34 14.34
C HIS A 216 -16.77 17.30 14.87
N GLU A 217 -17.22 16.35 14.07
CA GLU A 217 -18.09 15.26 14.55
C GLU A 217 -17.35 14.35 15.54
N ALA A 218 -16.09 14.00 15.26
CA ALA A 218 -15.27 13.10 16.06
C ALA A 218 -15.03 13.65 17.48
N VAL A 219 -14.72 14.95 17.61
CA VAL A 219 -14.46 15.57 18.92
C VAL A 219 -15.73 15.67 19.79
N GLN A 220 -16.91 15.68 19.18
CA GLN A 220 -18.19 15.71 19.91
C GLN A 220 -18.66 14.30 20.31
N ARG A 221 -18.27 13.27 19.55
CA ARG A 221 -18.64 11.86 19.75
C ARG A 221 -17.46 10.99 20.19
N LEU A 222 -16.75 11.44 21.22
CA LEU A 222 -15.63 10.69 21.78
C LEU A 222 -16.07 9.37 22.40
N VAL A 223 -15.27 8.32 22.19
CA VAL A 223 -15.49 6.97 22.70
C VAL A 223 -14.35 6.56 23.65
N GLU A 224 -14.41 5.34 24.18
CA GLU A 224 -13.29 4.74 24.94
C GLU A 224 -12.31 4.06 23.97
N PRO A 225 -10.99 4.09 24.23
CA PRO A 225 -10.01 3.34 23.45
C PRO A 225 -10.22 1.82 23.60
N ASN A 226 -9.89 1.06 22.56
CA ASN A 226 -10.16 -0.38 22.49
C ASN A 226 -8.94 -1.21 22.87
N LYS A 227 -8.89 -1.66 24.13
CA LYS A 227 -7.75 -2.45 24.64
C LYS A 227 -7.55 -3.76 23.90
N CYS A 228 -8.62 -4.42 23.42
CA CYS A 228 -8.51 -5.67 22.68
C CYS A 228 -7.77 -5.50 21.35
N PHE A 229 -7.91 -4.35 20.67
CA PHE A 229 -7.16 -4.06 19.45
C PHE A 229 -5.68 -3.83 19.75
N ALA A 230 -5.37 -3.08 20.80
CA ALA A 230 -4.00 -2.91 21.25
C ALA A 230 -3.34 -4.23 21.68
N ASP A 231 -4.05 -5.07 22.43
CA ASP A 231 -3.58 -6.40 22.85
C ASP A 231 -3.29 -7.32 21.66
N ALA A 232 -4.08 -7.25 20.58
CA ALA A 232 -3.84 -8.03 19.38
C ALA A 232 -2.53 -7.61 18.68
N VAL A 233 -2.20 -6.31 18.69
CA VAL A 233 -0.91 -5.82 18.18
C VAL A 233 0.23 -6.24 19.10
N ASP A 234 0.07 -6.13 20.42
CA ASP A 234 1.08 -6.57 21.39
C ASP A 234 1.40 -8.06 21.21
N ALA A 235 0.37 -8.90 21.07
CA ALA A 235 0.53 -10.32 20.82
C ALA A 235 1.26 -10.58 19.50
N ARG A 236 0.92 -9.88 18.42
CA ARG A 236 1.60 -9.99 17.12
C ARG A 236 3.08 -9.59 17.23
N GLN A 237 3.37 -8.44 17.85
CA GLN A 237 4.74 -7.95 18.06
C GLN A 237 5.59 -8.96 18.85
N GLU A 238 5.02 -9.56 19.91
CA GLU A 238 5.72 -10.56 20.70
C GLU A 238 5.95 -11.87 19.93
N ILE A 239 4.95 -12.36 19.18
CA ILE A 239 5.09 -13.55 18.33
C ILE A 239 6.19 -13.33 17.29
N ASP A 240 6.16 -12.19 16.59
CA ASP A 240 7.14 -11.83 15.56
C ASP A 240 8.56 -11.72 16.16
N LEU A 241 8.70 -11.07 17.32
CA LEU A 241 9.97 -10.95 18.03
C LEU A 241 10.52 -12.32 18.46
N ARG A 242 9.69 -13.15 19.10
CA ARG A 242 10.11 -14.46 19.62
C ARG A 242 10.49 -15.41 18.51
N ILE A 243 9.59 -15.64 17.56
CA ILE A 243 9.84 -16.56 16.45
C ILE A 243 10.98 -16.02 15.57
N GLY A 244 10.93 -14.74 15.22
CA GLY A 244 11.92 -14.10 14.37
C GLY A 244 13.32 -14.17 14.97
N ALA A 245 13.50 -13.77 16.22
CA ALA A 245 14.80 -13.81 16.87
C ALA A 245 15.32 -15.25 17.08
N SER A 246 14.46 -16.18 17.48
CA SER A 246 14.85 -17.58 17.73
C SER A 246 15.39 -18.23 16.46
N PHE A 247 14.61 -18.22 15.37
CA PHE A 247 15.00 -18.86 14.12
C PHE A 247 16.14 -18.11 13.43
N THR A 248 16.12 -16.77 13.42
CA THR A 248 17.21 -15.95 12.84
C THR A 248 18.55 -16.25 13.50
N ARG A 249 18.60 -16.26 14.85
CA ARG A 249 19.83 -16.54 15.58
C ARG A 249 20.29 -17.99 15.36
N PHE A 250 19.36 -18.94 15.45
CA PHE A 250 19.66 -20.36 15.21
C PHE A 250 20.29 -20.58 13.83
N GLN A 251 19.60 -20.19 12.76
CA GLN A 251 20.06 -20.48 11.40
C GLN A 251 21.32 -19.69 11.03
N THR A 252 21.44 -18.43 11.48
CA THR A 252 22.65 -17.63 11.22
C THR A 252 23.85 -18.22 11.95
N MET A 253 23.72 -18.57 13.23
CA MET A 253 24.82 -19.15 14.00
C MET A 253 25.21 -20.56 13.55
N LEU A 254 24.23 -21.35 13.06
CA LEU A 254 24.46 -22.69 12.53
C LEU A 254 25.19 -22.65 11.17
N LEU A 255 24.81 -21.72 10.30
CA LEU A 255 25.24 -21.71 8.90
C LEU A 255 26.37 -20.73 8.59
N LYS A 256 26.72 -19.81 9.50
CA LYS A 256 27.78 -18.80 9.29
C LYS A 256 29.14 -19.39 8.87
N ASP A 257 29.47 -20.59 9.37
CA ASP A 257 30.76 -21.24 9.11
C ASP A 257 30.65 -22.25 7.95
N ALA A 258 29.42 -22.61 7.54
CA ALA A 258 29.14 -23.60 6.50
C ALA A 258 29.18 -23.01 5.08
N PHE A 259 29.01 -21.69 4.94
CA PHE A 259 29.05 -21.02 3.65
C PHE A 259 30.11 -19.91 3.65
N VAL A 260 31.15 -20.06 2.83
CA VAL A 260 31.99 -18.92 2.39
C VAL A 260 31.20 -18.21 1.32
N ILE A 261 30.39 -17.23 1.72
CA ILE A 261 29.62 -16.45 0.76
C ILE A 261 30.54 -15.29 0.32
N ASP A 262 31.14 -15.49 -0.85
CA ASP A 262 32.09 -14.57 -1.48
C ASP A 262 31.40 -13.24 -1.79
N PHE A 263 31.62 -12.24 -0.95
CA PHE A 263 31.22 -10.86 -1.22
C PHE A 263 32.45 -9.99 -1.27
N THR A 264 32.88 -9.67 -2.48
CA THR A 264 33.90 -8.66 -2.77
C THR A 264 33.38 -7.22 -2.60
N THR A 265 32.20 -6.99 -2.02
CA THR A 265 31.59 -5.64 -2.00
C THR A 265 30.79 -5.20 -0.76
N ASP A 266 30.65 -5.98 0.32
CA ASP A 266 29.94 -5.47 1.51
C ASP A 266 30.40 -6.16 2.81
N ASP A 267 31.06 -5.40 3.70
CA ASP A 267 31.54 -5.80 5.05
C ASP A 267 30.39 -6.05 6.06
N ARG A 268 29.22 -6.51 5.59
CA ARG A 268 28.06 -6.75 6.45
C ARG A 268 28.08 -8.18 6.97
N ASN A 269 28.21 -8.34 8.29
CA ASN A 269 27.92 -9.60 8.99
C ASN A 269 26.60 -10.19 8.47
N LEU A 270 26.68 -11.31 7.76
CA LEU A 270 25.52 -11.88 7.09
C LEU A 270 24.51 -12.39 8.12
N VAL A 271 23.34 -11.76 8.16
CA VAL A 271 22.19 -12.20 8.95
C VAL A 271 21.23 -12.93 8.03
N LEU A 272 21.05 -14.23 8.26
CA LEU A 272 20.00 -15.01 7.63
C LEU A 272 18.74 -14.81 8.47
N SER A 273 17.85 -13.90 8.06
CA SER A 273 16.61 -13.65 8.80
C SER A 273 15.54 -14.71 8.56
N TYR A 274 14.75 -14.96 9.60
CA TYR A 274 13.51 -15.71 9.54
C TYR A 274 12.39 -14.84 10.09
N GLY A 275 11.23 -14.84 9.44
CA GLY A 275 10.02 -14.20 9.94
C GLY A 275 8.81 -15.08 9.64
N PRO A 276 7.86 -15.23 10.57
CA PRO A 276 6.71 -16.13 10.41
C PRO A 276 5.83 -15.79 9.20
N CYS A 277 5.79 -14.52 8.78
CA CYS A 277 5.11 -14.08 7.55
C CYS A 277 6.06 -13.94 6.36
N GLN A 278 7.32 -13.53 6.58
CA GLN A 278 8.35 -13.40 5.54
C GLN A 278 8.64 -14.74 4.85
N PHE A 279 8.74 -15.82 5.62
CA PHE A 279 9.08 -17.15 5.12
C PHE A 279 8.04 -17.73 4.13
N PRO A 280 6.73 -17.83 4.47
CA PRO A 280 5.73 -18.29 3.51
C PRO A 280 5.56 -17.34 2.31
N THR A 281 5.80 -16.03 2.50
CA THR A 281 5.77 -15.07 1.38
C THR A 281 6.87 -15.37 0.35
N LEU A 282 8.09 -15.66 0.80
CA LEU A 282 9.16 -16.16 -0.08
C LEU A 282 8.77 -17.52 -0.68
N GLY A 283 8.07 -18.35 0.09
CA GLY A 283 7.50 -19.63 -0.35
C GLY A 283 6.73 -19.52 -1.67
N PHE A 284 5.79 -18.56 -1.80
CA PHE A 284 5.03 -18.37 -3.05
C PHE A 284 5.92 -18.05 -4.26
N VAL A 285 7.02 -17.32 -4.05
CA VAL A 285 7.97 -16.97 -5.12
C VAL A 285 8.75 -18.20 -5.55
N VAL A 286 9.26 -18.98 -4.58
CA VAL A 286 10.03 -20.21 -4.84
C VAL A 286 9.15 -21.29 -5.45
N GLU A 287 7.91 -21.45 -4.97
CA GLU A 287 6.91 -22.37 -5.53
C GLU A 287 6.68 -22.07 -7.00
N ARG A 288 6.35 -20.82 -7.36
CA ARG A 288 6.18 -20.41 -8.76
C ARG A 288 7.46 -20.64 -9.59
N TYR A 289 8.63 -20.40 -9.01
CA TYR A 289 9.89 -20.65 -9.70
C TYR A 289 10.04 -22.14 -10.03
N TRP A 290 9.78 -23.04 -9.08
CA TRP A 290 9.83 -24.49 -9.30
C TRP A 290 8.76 -24.98 -10.27
N GLU A 291 7.53 -24.45 -10.21
CA GLU A 291 6.49 -24.74 -11.21
C GLU A 291 6.98 -24.42 -12.63
N ILE A 292 7.67 -23.28 -12.82
CA ILE A 292 8.23 -22.90 -14.12
C ILE A 292 9.39 -23.81 -14.52
N GLN A 293 10.26 -24.21 -13.60
CA GLN A 293 11.39 -25.10 -13.90
C GLN A 293 10.94 -26.54 -14.21
N ALA A 294 9.90 -27.02 -13.54
CA ALA A 294 9.36 -28.36 -13.72
C ALA A 294 8.39 -28.46 -14.91
N HIS A 295 8.02 -27.33 -15.53
CA HIS A 295 7.15 -27.33 -16.70
C HIS A 295 7.87 -27.90 -17.92
N GLU A 296 7.41 -29.05 -18.39
CA GLU A 296 7.83 -29.64 -19.67
C GLU A 296 6.89 -29.15 -20.78
N PRO A 297 7.36 -28.34 -21.75
CA PRO A 297 6.50 -27.87 -22.82
C PRO A 297 6.09 -29.00 -23.76
N GLU A 298 4.80 -29.17 -23.98
CA GLU A 298 4.25 -30.14 -24.92
C GLU A 298 3.86 -29.47 -26.25
N GLU A 299 4.20 -30.12 -27.37
CA GLU A 299 3.75 -29.72 -28.69
C GLU A 299 2.25 -29.97 -28.87
N PHE A 300 1.54 -28.98 -29.39
CA PHE A 300 0.14 -29.14 -29.77
C PHE A 300 -0.16 -28.49 -31.11
N TRP A 301 -1.23 -28.98 -31.73
CA TRP A 301 -1.72 -28.56 -33.04
C TRP A 301 -3.16 -28.07 -32.93
N THR A 302 -3.44 -26.97 -33.61
CA THR A 302 -4.79 -26.41 -33.75
C THR A 302 -5.02 -26.00 -35.19
N ILE A 303 -6.28 -26.14 -35.63
CA ILE A 303 -6.72 -25.76 -36.97
C ILE A 303 -7.35 -24.38 -36.88
N ASN A 304 -6.94 -23.45 -37.74
CA ASN A 304 -7.57 -22.14 -37.82
C ASN A 304 -8.03 -21.86 -39.25
N CYS A 305 -9.24 -21.35 -39.38
CA CYS A 305 -9.82 -21.00 -40.66
C CYS A 305 -9.99 -19.48 -40.71
N SER A 306 -9.76 -18.88 -41.88
CA SER A 306 -9.93 -17.43 -42.04
C SER A 306 -10.80 -17.11 -43.23
N HIS A 307 -11.74 -16.18 -43.04
CA HIS A 307 -12.54 -15.61 -44.10
C HIS A 307 -12.09 -14.19 -44.39
N LYS A 308 -11.70 -13.90 -45.63
CA LYS A 308 -11.39 -12.54 -46.06
C LYS A 308 -12.59 -11.93 -46.77
N SER A 309 -12.98 -10.74 -46.32
CA SER A 309 -14.04 -9.92 -46.88
C SER A 309 -13.54 -8.50 -47.13
N ASP A 310 -14.34 -7.65 -47.75
CA ASP A 310 -14.04 -6.22 -47.93
C ASP A 310 -13.91 -5.47 -46.59
N GLU A 311 -14.54 -6.00 -45.54
CA GLU A 311 -14.55 -5.41 -44.19
C GLU A 311 -13.37 -5.87 -43.31
N GLY A 312 -12.64 -6.90 -43.75
CA GLY A 312 -11.47 -7.43 -43.03
C GLY A 312 -11.38 -8.96 -43.04
N ILE A 313 -10.52 -9.49 -42.16
CA ILE A 313 -10.27 -10.92 -42.01
C ILE A 313 -10.93 -11.41 -40.71
N ALA A 314 -11.91 -12.30 -40.83
CA ALA A 314 -12.46 -13.02 -39.70
C ALA A 314 -11.66 -14.32 -39.49
N THR A 315 -11.18 -14.56 -38.26
CA THR A 315 -10.49 -15.81 -37.89
C THR A 315 -11.42 -16.65 -37.03
N PHE A 316 -11.64 -17.90 -37.43
CA PHE A 316 -12.42 -18.88 -36.72
C PHE A 316 -11.50 -19.88 -36.02
N ASN A 317 -11.67 -20.00 -34.71
CA ASN A 317 -10.91 -20.91 -33.86
C ASN A 317 -11.63 -22.26 -33.78
N TRP A 318 -10.88 -23.35 -33.88
CA TRP A 318 -11.42 -24.70 -33.78
C TRP A 318 -12.02 -24.98 -32.40
N MET A 319 -13.25 -25.48 -32.38
CA MET A 319 -13.99 -25.67 -31.13
C MET A 319 -13.48 -26.85 -30.30
N ARG A 320 -12.70 -27.76 -30.88
CA ARG A 320 -11.94 -28.77 -30.11
C ARG A 320 -10.74 -28.17 -29.35
N GLY A 321 -10.38 -26.93 -29.63
CA GLY A 321 -9.20 -26.28 -29.08
C GLY A 321 -7.93 -26.74 -29.79
N HIS A 322 -7.26 -27.75 -29.24
CA HIS A 322 -6.01 -28.29 -29.77
C HIS A 322 -5.89 -29.79 -29.52
N LEU A 323 -5.01 -30.46 -30.27
CA LEU A 323 -4.61 -31.84 -30.06
C LEU A 323 -3.10 -31.94 -29.82
N PHE A 324 -2.68 -32.89 -29.00
CA PHE A 324 -1.27 -33.25 -28.75
C PHE A 324 -0.78 -34.38 -29.64
N ASP A 325 -1.61 -34.88 -30.55
CA ASP A 325 -1.22 -35.89 -31.53
C ASP A 325 -1.24 -35.28 -32.93
N TYR A 326 -0.06 -35.26 -33.56
CA TYR A 326 0.11 -34.69 -34.89
C TYR A 326 -0.72 -35.43 -35.94
N THR A 327 -0.71 -36.76 -35.93
CA THR A 327 -1.39 -37.58 -36.94
C THR A 327 -2.90 -37.34 -36.92
N CYS A 328 -3.51 -37.31 -35.74
CA CYS A 328 -4.92 -36.99 -35.56
C CYS A 328 -5.24 -35.58 -36.05
N ALA A 329 -4.42 -34.58 -35.70
CA ALA A 329 -4.62 -33.20 -36.15
C ALA A 329 -4.51 -33.05 -37.68
N VAL A 330 -3.56 -33.77 -38.31
CA VAL A 330 -3.38 -33.76 -39.77
C VAL A 330 -4.54 -34.44 -40.49
N ILE A 331 -5.01 -35.61 -40.02
CA ILE A 331 -6.14 -36.30 -40.64
C ILE A 331 -7.37 -35.38 -40.68
N ILE A 332 -7.67 -34.72 -39.55
CA ILE A 332 -8.81 -33.81 -39.47
C ILE A 332 -8.59 -32.58 -40.36
N TYR A 333 -7.36 -32.03 -40.38
CA TYR A 333 -7.01 -30.92 -41.27
C TYR A 333 -7.19 -31.28 -42.75
N GLU A 334 -6.74 -32.47 -43.17
CA GLU A 334 -6.89 -32.96 -44.54
C GLU A 334 -8.37 -33.10 -44.93
N MET A 335 -9.22 -33.59 -44.02
CA MET A 335 -10.67 -33.62 -44.24
C MET A 335 -11.23 -32.21 -44.50
N CYS A 336 -10.87 -31.23 -43.69
CA CYS A 336 -11.31 -29.84 -43.88
C CYS A 336 -10.76 -29.21 -45.17
N VAL A 337 -9.56 -29.60 -45.64
CA VAL A 337 -8.99 -29.10 -46.91
C VAL A 337 -9.67 -29.74 -48.11
N GLN A 338 -10.06 -31.01 -48.02
CA GLN A 338 -10.77 -31.73 -49.08
C GLN A 338 -12.22 -31.23 -49.24
N GLU A 339 -12.87 -30.86 -48.14
CA GLU A 339 -14.23 -30.30 -48.12
C GLU A 339 -14.26 -28.90 -47.47
N PRO A 340 -13.72 -27.86 -48.13
CA PRO A 340 -13.46 -26.54 -47.51
C PRO A 340 -14.69 -25.62 -47.46
N ILE A 341 -15.87 -26.12 -47.86
CA ILE A 341 -17.10 -25.33 -47.81
C ILE A 341 -17.51 -25.20 -46.35
N ALA A 342 -17.59 -23.96 -45.88
CA ALA A 342 -18.07 -23.66 -44.54
C ALA A 342 -19.56 -23.33 -44.55
N THR A 343 -20.33 -24.04 -43.74
CA THR A 343 -21.76 -23.75 -43.53
C THR A 343 -21.95 -23.07 -42.19
N VAL A 344 -22.62 -21.91 -42.18
CA VAL A 344 -22.94 -21.19 -40.94
C VAL A 344 -24.03 -21.94 -40.17
N THR A 345 -23.63 -22.66 -39.12
CA THR A 345 -24.53 -23.46 -38.29
C THR A 345 -25.23 -22.63 -37.22
N LYS A 346 -24.63 -21.53 -36.76
CA LYS A 346 -25.25 -20.71 -35.71
C LYS A 346 -24.72 -19.28 -35.69
N VAL A 347 -25.64 -18.33 -35.53
CA VAL A 347 -25.31 -16.93 -35.26
C VAL A 347 -26.06 -16.51 -34.00
N ARG A 348 -25.32 -16.12 -32.96
CA ARG A 348 -25.90 -15.69 -31.69
C ARG A 348 -25.33 -14.34 -31.32
N GLN A 349 -26.19 -13.33 -31.27
CA GLN A 349 -25.87 -12.02 -30.71
C GLN A 349 -26.46 -11.92 -29.31
N GLN A 350 -25.64 -11.45 -28.36
CA GLN A 350 -26.08 -11.22 -26.99
C GLN A 350 -25.54 -9.90 -26.48
N GLU A 351 -26.38 -9.17 -25.75
CA GLU A 351 -25.93 -8.07 -24.93
C GLU A 351 -25.12 -8.61 -23.74
N LYS A 352 -23.97 -8.00 -23.47
CA LYS A 352 -23.08 -8.30 -22.37
C LYS A 352 -22.84 -7.04 -21.57
N LEU A 353 -23.17 -7.09 -20.28
CA LEU A 353 -22.87 -6.04 -19.34
C LEU A 353 -21.47 -6.23 -18.77
N LYS A 354 -20.67 -5.17 -18.81
CA LYS A 354 -19.42 -5.10 -18.04
C LYS A 354 -19.65 -4.18 -16.86
N TYR A 355 -19.83 -4.79 -15.70
CA TYR A 355 -20.13 -4.07 -14.47
C TYR A 355 -18.96 -3.18 -14.02
N PRO A 356 -19.25 -2.04 -13.37
CA PRO A 356 -18.23 -1.22 -12.76
C PRO A 356 -17.54 -1.95 -11.59
N PRO A 357 -16.36 -1.48 -11.16
CA PRO A 357 -15.68 -2.06 -10.01
C PRO A 357 -16.47 -1.89 -8.71
N TYR A 358 -16.22 -2.75 -7.73
CA TYR A 358 -16.61 -2.51 -6.35
C TYR A 358 -15.82 -1.34 -5.76
N PRO A 359 -16.34 -0.64 -4.73
CA PRO A 359 -15.61 0.37 -4.00
C PRO A 359 -14.19 -0.06 -3.62
N LEU A 360 -13.26 0.90 -3.69
CA LEU A 360 -11.83 0.63 -3.61
C LEU A 360 -11.40 0.31 -2.16
N ASN A 361 -10.79 -0.85 -1.96
CA ASN A 361 -10.11 -1.21 -0.71
C ASN A 361 -8.58 -1.19 -0.88
N THR A 362 -7.82 -1.42 0.19
CA THR A 362 -6.35 -1.36 0.16
C THR A 362 -5.74 -2.36 -0.82
N ILE A 363 -6.22 -3.59 -0.83
CA ILE A 363 -5.69 -4.65 -1.69
C ILE A 363 -5.86 -4.29 -3.17
N GLU A 364 -7.04 -3.78 -3.55
CA GLU A 364 -7.30 -3.41 -4.94
C GLU A 364 -6.53 -2.13 -5.33
N LEU A 365 -6.34 -1.17 -4.42
CA LEU A 365 -5.49 0.00 -4.65
C LEU A 365 -4.04 -0.44 -4.97
N GLU A 366 -3.44 -1.29 -4.14
CA GLU A 366 -2.07 -1.77 -4.32
C GLU A 366 -1.91 -2.58 -5.62
N LYS A 367 -2.83 -3.51 -5.89
CA LYS A 367 -2.83 -4.32 -7.13
C LYS A 367 -2.87 -3.43 -8.37
N ARG A 368 -3.72 -2.40 -8.38
CA ARG A 368 -3.85 -1.47 -9.51
C ARG A 368 -2.64 -0.57 -9.64
N ALA A 369 -2.13 -0.01 -8.54
CA ALA A 369 -0.95 0.83 -8.57
C ALA A 369 0.28 0.06 -9.08
N SER A 370 0.46 -1.20 -8.64
CA SER A 370 1.51 -2.08 -9.16
C SER A 370 1.33 -2.39 -10.65
N ARG A 371 0.12 -2.77 -11.05
CA ARG A 371 -0.17 -3.16 -12.44
C ARG A 371 -0.02 -1.99 -13.43
N PHE A 372 -0.52 -0.81 -13.08
CA PHE A 372 -0.63 0.32 -14.01
C PHE A 372 0.50 1.33 -13.88
N PHE A 373 1.01 1.54 -12.67
CA PHE A 373 2.01 2.56 -12.39
C PHE A 373 3.38 1.99 -12.01
N ARG A 374 3.50 0.65 -11.87
CA ARG A 374 4.73 -0.04 -11.44
C ARG A 374 5.22 0.40 -10.06
N MET A 375 4.29 0.83 -9.20
CA MET A 375 4.58 1.17 -7.80
C MET A 375 4.60 -0.11 -6.95
N SER A 376 5.59 -0.24 -6.05
CA SER A 376 5.54 -1.28 -5.02
C SER A 376 4.42 -0.97 -4.02
N SER A 377 3.91 -2.00 -3.32
CA SER A 377 2.89 -1.81 -2.26
C SER A 377 3.35 -0.78 -1.21
N GLU A 378 4.60 -0.86 -0.76
CA GLU A 378 5.17 0.09 0.21
C GLU A 378 5.12 1.53 -0.30
N HIS A 379 5.56 1.76 -1.54
CA HIS A 379 5.54 3.10 -2.14
C HIS A 379 4.11 3.60 -2.39
N THR A 380 3.20 2.72 -2.81
CA THR A 380 1.78 3.02 -2.94
C THR A 380 1.17 3.48 -1.62
N MET A 381 1.40 2.74 -0.54
CA MET A 381 0.85 3.08 0.77
C MET A 381 1.45 4.37 1.31
N LYS A 382 2.74 4.64 1.08
CA LYS A 382 3.35 5.92 1.45
C LYS A 382 2.66 7.10 0.77
N VAL A 383 2.48 7.03 -0.56
CA VAL A 383 1.80 8.09 -1.33
C VAL A 383 0.32 8.22 -0.90
N ALA A 384 -0.37 7.11 -0.64
CA ALA A 384 -1.75 7.12 -0.16
C ALA A 384 -1.86 7.78 1.23
N GLU A 385 -0.94 7.46 2.15
CA GLU A 385 -0.87 8.10 3.46
C GLU A 385 -0.61 9.60 3.37
N ASP A 386 0.29 10.03 2.48
CA ASP A 386 0.55 11.46 2.25
C ASP A 386 -0.71 12.19 1.75
N LEU A 387 -1.46 11.59 0.82
CA LEU A 387 -2.74 12.11 0.33
C LEU A 387 -3.81 12.16 1.42
N TYR A 388 -3.89 11.13 2.26
CA TYR A 388 -4.80 11.07 3.41
C TYR A 388 -4.48 12.14 4.46
N GLN A 389 -3.20 12.27 4.83
CA GLN A 389 -2.74 13.26 5.82
C GLN A 389 -3.01 14.70 5.38
N ALA A 390 -3.00 14.94 4.06
CA ALA A 390 -3.37 16.20 3.45
C ALA A 390 -4.89 16.37 3.19
N GLY A 391 -5.70 15.35 3.51
CA GLY A 391 -7.16 15.37 3.46
C GLY A 391 -7.79 15.15 2.09
N PHE A 392 -7.04 14.63 1.12
CA PHE A 392 -7.51 14.42 -0.26
C PHE A 392 -8.24 13.10 -0.47
N ILE A 393 -7.89 12.07 0.30
CA ILE A 393 -8.55 10.77 0.28
C ILE A 393 -8.90 10.32 1.71
N SER A 394 -9.87 9.41 1.83
CA SER A 394 -10.12 8.72 3.09
C SER A 394 -8.97 7.78 3.46
N TYR A 395 -8.99 7.31 4.70
CA TYR A 395 -7.94 6.48 5.26
C TYR A 395 -7.64 5.24 4.38
N PRO A 396 -6.39 5.04 3.93
CA PRO A 396 -6.10 4.10 2.85
C PRO A 396 -5.84 2.65 3.31
N ARG A 397 -6.01 2.36 4.61
CA ARG A 397 -5.87 1.03 5.21
C ARG A 397 -7.24 0.52 5.66
N THR A 398 -7.98 -0.08 4.73
CA THR A 398 -9.33 -0.59 4.95
C THR A 398 -9.58 -1.84 4.10
N GLU A 399 -10.31 -2.79 4.67
CA GLU A 399 -10.84 -3.95 3.95
C GLU A 399 -12.22 -3.69 3.36
N THR A 400 -12.85 -2.58 3.74
CA THR A 400 -14.23 -2.23 3.37
C THR A 400 -14.37 -1.92 1.89
N ASP A 401 -15.26 -2.64 1.22
CA ASP A 401 -15.58 -2.48 -0.20
C ASP A 401 -17.07 -2.17 -0.43
N SER A 402 -17.68 -1.48 0.54
CA SER A 402 -19.06 -1.01 0.46
C SER A 402 -19.24 0.35 1.14
N PHE A 403 -20.03 1.24 0.52
CA PHE A 403 -20.36 2.52 1.14
C PHE A 403 -21.57 2.39 2.07
N SER A 404 -21.54 3.09 3.20
CA SER A 404 -22.69 3.18 4.09
C SER A 404 -23.83 3.96 3.44
N GLN A 405 -25.09 3.68 3.81
CA GLN A 405 -26.25 4.44 3.34
C GLN A 405 -26.23 5.92 3.79
N ARG A 406 -25.40 6.27 4.78
CA ARG A 406 -25.26 7.64 5.29
C ARG A 406 -24.23 8.46 4.50
N THR A 407 -23.45 7.82 3.63
CA THR A 407 -22.44 8.50 2.84
C THR A 407 -23.11 9.26 1.70
N ASP A 408 -22.95 10.59 1.67
CA ASP A 408 -23.47 11.42 0.58
C ASP A 408 -22.56 11.33 -0.65
N LEU A 409 -22.80 10.30 -1.46
CA LEU A 409 -22.05 10.06 -2.70
C LEU A 409 -22.25 11.17 -3.72
N HIS A 410 -23.43 11.81 -3.74
CA HIS A 410 -23.71 12.91 -4.67
C HIS A 410 -22.83 14.12 -4.38
N ALA A 411 -22.67 14.48 -3.10
CA ALA A 411 -21.77 15.57 -2.70
C ALA A 411 -20.33 15.32 -3.13
N ILE A 412 -19.83 14.08 -2.97
CA ILE A 412 -18.46 13.72 -3.39
C ILE A 412 -18.29 13.85 -4.91
N VAL A 413 -19.27 13.41 -5.71
CA VAL A 413 -19.22 13.60 -7.18
C VAL A 413 -19.29 15.07 -7.56
N GLN A 414 -20.12 15.86 -6.87
CA GLN A 414 -20.29 17.29 -7.14
C GLN A 414 -18.97 18.05 -7.00
N GLU A 415 -18.14 17.69 -6.02
CA GLU A 415 -16.80 18.29 -5.87
C GLU A 415 -15.89 18.06 -7.08
N GLN A 416 -16.05 16.93 -7.79
CA GLN A 416 -15.20 16.53 -8.91
C GLN A 416 -15.54 17.20 -10.25
N GLN A 417 -16.68 17.89 -10.36
CA GLN A 417 -17.16 18.52 -11.60
C GLN A 417 -16.18 19.56 -12.18
N ARG A 418 -15.29 20.11 -11.35
CA ARG A 418 -14.35 21.16 -11.75
C ARG A 418 -13.07 20.63 -12.41
N HIS A 419 -12.84 19.31 -12.41
CA HIS A 419 -11.63 18.77 -13.01
C HIS A 419 -11.67 18.85 -14.54
N PRO A 420 -10.61 19.31 -15.23
CA PRO A 420 -10.63 19.44 -16.68
C PRO A 420 -10.81 18.10 -17.43
N VAL A 421 -10.38 16.99 -16.83
CA VAL A 421 -10.37 15.68 -17.51
C VAL A 421 -11.61 14.83 -17.24
N TRP A 422 -12.09 14.76 -15.99
CA TRP A 422 -13.25 13.94 -15.60
C TRP A 422 -14.45 14.75 -15.12
N GLY A 423 -14.30 16.07 -14.95
CA GLY A 423 -15.37 16.97 -14.53
C GLY A 423 -16.59 16.94 -15.45
N PRO A 424 -16.43 16.94 -16.80
CA PRO A 424 -17.57 16.79 -17.71
C PRO A 424 -18.37 15.50 -17.47
N TYR A 425 -17.68 14.39 -17.17
CA TYR A 425 -18.34 13.13 -16.85
C TYR A 425 -19.04 13.18 -15.49
N ALA A 426 -18.40 13.75 -14.46
CA ALA A 426 -19.01 13.94 -13.15
C ALA A 426 -20.27 14.84 -13.24
N GLN A 427 -20.28 15.82 -14.14
CA GLN A 427 -21.45 16.65 -14.41
C GLN A 427 -22.59 15.84 -15.04
N GLN A 428 -22.29 15.07 -16.09
CA GLN A 428 -23.27 14.18 -16.73
C GLN A 428 -23.82 13.13 -15.77
N LEU A 429 -22.98 12.58 -14.88
CA LEU A 429 -23.39 11.58 -13.90
C LEU A 429 -24.49 12.11 -12.95
N LEU A 430 -24.44 13.40 -12.61
CA LEU A 430 -25.41 14.05 -11.72
C LEU A 430 -26.61 14.64 -12.46
N GLU A 431 -26.61 14.66 -13.79
CA GLU A 431 -27.71 15.18 -14.58
C GLU A 431 -28.91 14.21 -14.53
N PRO A 432 -30.10 14.61 -14.03
CA PRO A 432 -31.23 13.70 -13.82
C PRO A 432 -31.68 12.94 -15.08
N GLY A 433 -31.46 13.50 -16.26
CA GLY A 433 -31.83 12.90 -17.55
C GLY A 433 -30.79 11.98 -18.17
N SER A 434 -29.56 11.91 -17.62
CA SER A 434 -28.48 11.13 -18.25
C SER A 434 -28.64 9.62 -18.07
N GLY A 435 -29.33 9.19 -17.00
CA GLY A 435 -29.46 7.79 -16.64
C GLY A 435 -28.13 7.10 -16.27
N LEU A 436 -27.03 7.85 -16.10
CA LEU A 436 -25.69 7.31 -15.86
C LEU A 436 -25.43 6.94 -14.40
N TRP A 437 -26.20 7.49 -13.45
CA TRP A 437 -26.04 7.22 -12.04
C TRP A 437 -26.49 5.80 -11.67
N ARG A 438 -25.70 5.15 -10.80
CA ARG A 438 -26.06 3.92 -10.10
C ARG A 438 -25.47 3.94 -8.70
N ASN A 439 -26.20 3.44 -7.71
CA ASN A 439 -25.59 3.18 -6.41
C ASN A 439 -24.53 2.05 -6.54
N PRO A 440 -23.36 2.20 -5.88
CA PRO A 440 -22.28 1.23 -5.99
C PRO A 440 -22.69 -0.13 -5.44
N GLY A 441 -22.09 -1.19 -5.99
CA GLY A 441 -22.28 -2.55 -5.48
C GLY A 441 -21.60 -2.76 -4.12
N ASN A 442 -21.95 -3.84 -3.43
CA ASN A 442 -21.29 -4.29 -2.21
C ASN A 442 -20.38 -5.48 -2.55
N GLY A 443 -19.08 -5.39 -2.25
CA GLY A 443 -18.11 -6.46 -2.50
C GLY A 443 -18.07 -7.54 -1.42
N GLY A 444 -18.77 -7.33 -0.29
CA GLY A 444 -18.97 -8.30 0.78
C GLY A 444 -18.04 -8.14 1.99
N HIS A 445 -17.13 -7.16 1.97
CA HIS A 445 -16.15 -6.94 3.03
C HIS A 445 -16.42 -5.59 3.74
N ASP A 446 -16.36 -5.62 5.08
CA ASP A 446 -16.58 -4.44 5.94
C ASP A 446 -15.80 -4.62 7.26
N ASP A 447 -14.78 -3.78 7.46
CA ASP A 447 -13.97 -3.76 8.69
C ASP A 447 -14.69 -3.08 9.87
N LYS A 448 -15.85 -2.45 9.61
CA LYS A 448 -16.67 -1.68 10.56
C LYS A 448 -15.95 -0.49 11.19
N ALA A 449 -14.84 -0.07 10.61
CA ALA A 449 -14.00 1.04 11.08
C ALA A 449 -13.97 2.17 10.04
N HIS A 450 -13.70 1.83 8.79
CA HIS A 450 -13.45 2.78 7.71
C HIS A 450 -14.36 2.55 6.50
N PRO A 451 -14.77 3.62 5.79
CA PRO A 451 -15.39 3.51 4.48
C PRO A 451 -14.32 3.11 3.43
N PRO A 452 -14.74 2.69 2.23
CA PRO A 452 -13.83 2.45 1.11
C PRO A 452 -12.96 3.67 0.81
N ILE A 453 -11.81 3.46 0.18
CA ILE A 453 -10.89 4.52 -0.24
C ILE A 453 -11.56 5.39 -1.31
N HIS A 454 -11.81 6.66 -1.00
CA HIS A 454 -12.54 7.59 -1.87
C HIS A 454 -11.99 9.02 -1.74
N PRO A 455 -12.23 9.90 -2.74
CA PRO A 455 -11.80 11.29 -2.62
C PRO A 455 -12.64 12.04 -1.60
N THR A 456 -11.98 12.77 -0.70
CA THR A 456 -12.63 13.55 0.37
C THR A 456 -12.53 15.05 0.16
N LYS A 457 -11.68 15.48 -0.78
CA LYS A 457 -11.49 16.88 -1.16
C LYS A 457 -11.05 16.94 -2.62
N PHE A 458 -11.67 17.83 -3.39
CA PHE A 458 -11.22 18.13 -4.75
C PHE A 458 -9.83 18.81 -4.79
N SER A 459 -8.99 18.37 -5.73
CA SER A 459 -7.79 19.08 -6.18
C SER A 459 -7.53 18.77 -7.66
N SER A 460 -7.00 19.76 -8.40
CA SER A 460 -6.41 19.54 -9.72
C SER A 460 -4.92 19.19 -9.65
N GLY A 461 -4.38 19.03 -8.45
CA GLY A 461 -2.96 18.91 -8.15
C GLY A 461 -2.49 20.03 -7.24
N GLU A 462 -1.70 19.69 -6.22
CA GLU A 462 -1.11 20.65 -5.29
C GLU A 462 0.36 20.91 -5.59
N SER A 463 0.84 22.10 -5.19
CA SER A 463 2.27 22.41 -5.25
C SER A 463 3.06 21.41 -4.40
N GLY A 464 3.98 20.67 -5.03
CA GLY A 464 4.82 19.67 -4.37
C GLY A 464 4.37 18.22 -4.56
N TRP A 465 3.24 17.96 -5.23
CA TRP A 465 2.88 16.60 -5.62
C TRP A 465 3.89 16.02 -6.60
N SER A 466 4.35 14.80 -6.31
CA SER A 466 5.10 14.01 -7.29
C SER A 466 4.15 13.45 -8.36
N GLN A 467 4.71 12.94 -9.46
CA GLN A 467 3.90 12.27 -10.49
C GLN A 467 3.05 11.11 -9.91
N ASP A 468 3.57 10.41 -8.91
CA ASP A 468 2.85 9.31 -8.27
C ASP A 468 1.69 9.79 -7.40
N HIS A 469 1.80 10.96 -6.75
CA HIS A 469 0.67 11.58 -6.05
C HIS A 469 -0.47 11.88 -7.02
N HIS A 470 -0.14 12.47 -8.18
CA HIS A 470 -1.12 12.73 -9.23
C HIS A 470 -1.78 11.44 -9.72
N ARG A 471 -0.98 10.42 -10.07
CA ARG A 471 -1.49 9.13 -10.59
C ARG A 471 -2.37 8.41 -9.58
N LEU A 472 -1.98 8.38 -8.31
CA LEU A 472 -2.71 7.66 -7.28
C LEU A 472 -4.01 8.38 -6.90
N TYR A 473 -3.98 9.71 -6.77
CA TYR A 473 -5.20 10.50 -6.54
C TYR A 473 -6.17 10.36 -7.71
N GLU A 474 -5.68 10.48 -8.94
CA GLU A 474 -6.48 10.29 -10.15
C GLU A 474 -7.09 8.88 -10.21
N LEU A 475 -6.34 7.84 -9.86
CA LEU A 475 -6.85 6.47 -9.77
C LEU A 475 -8.01 6.39 -8.78
N VAL A 476 -7.87 6.95 -7.58
CA VAL A 476 -8.91 6.94 -6.54
C VAL A 476 -10.16 7.67 -7.02
N VAL A 477 -10.03 8.87 -7.60
CA VAL A 477 -11.17 9.66 -8.10
C VAL A 477 -11.87 8.95 -9.25
N ARG A 478 -11.13 8.52 -10.27
CA ARG A 478 -11.69 7.84 -11.44
C ARG A 478 -12.34 6.51 -11.06
N HIS A 479 -11.73 5.76 -10.13
CA HIS A 479 -12.31 4.53 -9.62
C HIS A 479 -13.62 4.79 -8.87
N PHE A 480 -13.66 5.81 -8.00
CA PHE A 480 -14.87 6.23 -7.30
C PHE A 480 -16.00 6.61 -8.29
N LEU A 481 -15.70 7.46 -9.27
CA LEU A 481 -16.67 7.86 -10.29
C LEU A 481 -17.18 6.66 -11.10
N ALA A 482 -16.32 5.69 -11.42
CA ALA A 482 -16.75 4.46 -12.07
C ALA A 482 -17.69 3.62 -11.18
N CYS A 483 -17.45 3.55 -9.87
CA CYS A 483 -18.29 2.78 -8.94
C CYS A 483 -19.75 3.25 -8.92
N VAL A 484 -19.96 4.57 -9.07
CA VAL A 484 -21.28 5.22 -9.08
C VAL A 484 -21.90 5.32 -10.48
N SER A 485 -21.26 4.73 -11.49
CA SER A 485 -21.74 4.70 -12.87
C SER A 485 -22.55 3.45 -13.20
N GLN A 486 -23.41 3.55 -14.21
CA GLN A 486 -24.00 2.39 -14.86
C GLN A 486 -22.95 1.47 -15.50
N PRO A 487 -23.24 0.16 -15.67
CA PRO A 487 -22.38 -0.74 -16.44
C PRO A 487 -22.14 -0.25 -17.86
N ALA A 488 -21.03 -0.67 -18.45
CA ALA A 488 -20.89 -0.59 -19.89
C ALA A 488 -21.71 -1.69 -20.56
N VAL A 489 -22.26 -1.37 -21.71
CA VAL A 489 -23.07 -2.28 -22.51
C VAL A 489 -22.31 -2.60 -23.79
N GLY A 490 -22.02 -3.88 -24.01
CA GLY A 490 -21.46 -4.37 -25.27
C GLY A 490 -22.40 -5.37 -25.93
N ALA A 491 -22.28 -5.52 -27.25
CA ALA A 491 -22.84 -6.64 -27.98
C ALA A 491 -21.70 -7.63 -28.29
N GLU A 492 -21.90 -8.89 -27.94
CA GLU A 492 -21.03 -9.99 -28.35
C GLU A 492 -21.78 -10.84 -29.38
N THR A 493 -21.20 -10.98 -30.56
CA THR A 493 -21.73 -11.80 -31.66
C THR A 493 -20.81 -13.00 -31.84
N ASN A 494 -21.37 -14.19 -31.67
CA ASN A 494 -20.68 -15.45 -31.92
C ASN A 494 -21.24 -16.10 -33.19
N VAL A 495 -20.35 -16.47 -34.10
CA VAL A 495 -20.67 -17.21 -35.31
C VAL A 495 -19.97 -18.56 -35.25
N GLU A 496 -20.75 -19.63 -35.40
CA GLU A 496 -20.27 -21.01 -35.50
C GLU A 496 -20.44 -21.47 -36.95
N ILE A 497 -19.42 -22.17 -37.47
CA ILE A 497 -19.39 -22.73 -38.81
C ILE A 497 -19.02 -24.22 -38.73
N ASP A 498 -19.52 -25.01 -39.67
CA ASP A 498 -19.13 -26.40 -39.91
C ASP A 498 -18.31 -26.49 -41.19
N ILE A 499 -17.20 -27.21 -41.14
CA ILE A 499 -16.37 -27.57 -42.30
C ILE A 499 -16.05 -29.05 -42.18
N ALA A 500 -16.53 -29.87 -43.11
CA ALA A 500 -16.30 -31.33 -43.11
C ALA A 500 -16.70 -32.04 -41.79
N GLY A 501 -17.74 -31.55 -41.09
CA GLY A 501 -18.18 -32.07 -39.79
C GLY A 501 -17.40 -31.54 -38.58
N GLU A 502 -16.43 -30.64 -38.78
CA GLU A 502 -15.69 -29.98 -37.72
C GLU A 502 -16.20 -28.56 -37.46
N LEU A 503 -16.36 -28.22 -36.18
CA LEU A 503 -16.93 -26.93 -35.77
C LEU A 503 -15.84 -25.90 -35.44
N PHE A 504 -16.05 -24.68 -35.94
CA PHE A 504 -15.21 -23.52 -35.66
C PHE A 504 -16.06 -22.35 -35.19
N SER A 505 -15.46 -21.47 -34.38
CA SER A 505 -16.16 -20.32 -33.81
C SER A 505 -15.35 -19.03 -33.92
N ALA A 506 -16.05 -17.93 -34.16
CA ALA A 506 -15.49 -16.59 -34.13
C ALA A 506 -16.40 -15.66 -33.32
N SER A 507 -15.76 -14.75 -32.57
CA SER A 507 -16.43 -13.83 -31.67
C SER A 507 -16.09 -12.39 -32.04
N GLY A 508 -17.11 -11.60 -32.34
CA GLY A 508 -17.03 -10.15 -32.53
C GLY A 508 -17.60 -9.42 -31.31
N ARG A 509 -17.02 -8.27 -30.97
CA ARG A 509 -17.46 -7.43 -29.84
C ARG A 509 -17.60 -5.98 -30.28
N ALA A 510 -18.76 -5.39 -30.01
CA ALA A 510 -19.05 -3.97 -30.25
C ALA A 510 -19.48 -3.30 -28.94
N ILE A 511 -18.98 -2.10 -28.67
CA ILE A 511 -19.42 -1.32 -27.51
C ILE A 511 -20.67 -0.54 -27.92
N LEU A 512 -21.78 -0.76 -27.20
CA LEU A 512 -23.03 -0.01 -27.40
C LEU A 512 -23.08 1.23 -26.49
N ALA A 513 -22.62 1.10 -25.24
CA ALA A 513 -22.48 2.21 -24.31
C ALA A 513 -21.21 2.02 -23.46
N SER A 514 -20.28 2.96 -23.54
CA SER A 514 -18.99 2.88 -22.84
C SER A 514 -19.07 3.29 -21.37
N ASN A 515 -20.12 4.00 -20.94
CA ASN A 515 -20.41 4.46 -19.57
C ASN A 515 -19.18 4.70 -18.66
N PRO A 516 -18.64 3.74 -17.87
CA PRO A 516 -17.48 3.98 -17.00
C PRO A 516 -16.12 4.02 -17.74
N TYR A 517 -16.04 3.58 -19.00
CA TYR A 517 -14.81 3.54 -19.80
C TYR A 517 -14.47 4.87 -20.46
N THR A 518 -15.40 5.83 -20.54
CA THR A 518 -15.11 7.22 -20.97
C THR A 518 -14.14 7.91 -20.02
N LEU A 519 -14.18 7.54 -18.75
CA LEU A 519 -13.27 8.00 -17.71
C LEU A 519 -11.87 7.42 -17.84
N GLY A 520 -11.50 6.69 -18.90
CA GLY A 520 -10.13 6.19 -19.10
C GLY A 520 -9.54 5.43 -17.90
N VAL A 521 -10.40 4.94 -17.00
CA VAL A 521 -9.97 4.27 -15.79
C VAL A 521 -9.26 3.01 -16.26
N PRO A 522 -8.03 2.73 -15.82
CA PRO A 522 -7.44 1.43 -16.02
C PRO A 522 -8.21 0.46 -15.11
N ILE A 523 -9.42 0.08 -15.54
CA ILE A 523 -10.17 -1.03 -14.98
C ILE A 523 -9.48 -2.26 -15.53
N THR A 524 -9.11 -3.14 -14.62
CA THR A 524 -8.54 -4.45 -14.86
C THR A 524 -9.19 -5.06 -16.11
N ILE A 525 -8.36 -5.28 -17.14
CA ILE A 525 -8.73 -5.66 -18.51
C ILE A 525 -9.31 -4.48 -19.32
N VAL A 526 -8.44 -3.53 -19.68
CA VAL A 526 -8.37 -3.08 -21.08
C VAL A 526 -7.75 -4.24 -21.86
N SER A 527 -8.53 -5.31 -22.09
CA SER A 527 -8.58 -5.77 -23.46
C SER A 527 -9.18 -4.57 -24.15
N THR A 528 -8.37 -3.83 -24.92
CA THR A 528 -8.88 -2.90 -25.91
C THR A 528 -10.07 -3.61 -26.55
N TRP A 529 -11.27 -3.13 -26.28
CA TRP A 529 -12.44 -3.56 -27.01
C TRP A 529 -12.24 -2.91 -28.38
N VAL A 530 -11.36 -3.51 -29.17
CA VAL A 530 -11.21 -3.19 -30.58
C VAL A 530 -12.55 -3.59 -31.18
N VAL A 531 -13.24 -2.64 -31.78
CA VAL A 531 -14.40 -2.92 -32.62
C VAL A 531 -13.88 -3.77 -33.76
N CYS A 532 -14.00 -5.08 -33.63
CA CYS A 532 -13.83 -5.99 -34.74
C CYS A 532 -15.18 -6.02 -35.43
N GLY A 533 -15.32 -5.19 -36.47
CA GLY A 533 -16.44 -5.32 -37.41
C GLY A 533 -16.47 -6.75 -37.92
N PHE A 534 -17.62 -7.41 -37.74
CA PHE A 534 -17.81 -8.78 -38.18
C PHE A 534 -18.68 -8.75 -39.43
N CYS A 535 -18.23 -9.41 -40.50
CA CYS A 535 -18.99 -9.46 -41.73
C CYS A 535 -20.35 -10.13 -41.48
N ALA A 536 -21.42 -9.55 -42.03
CA ALA A 536 -22.78 -10.03 -41.78
C ALA A 536 -22.99 -11.42 -42.41
N MET A 537 -22.93 -12.47 -41.59
CA MET A 537 -23.22 -13.85 -41.98
C MET A 537 -24.61 -14.28 -41.50
N LYS A 538 -25.32 -15.04 -42.32
CA LYS A 538 -26.67 -15.51 -42.03
C LYS A 538 -26.65 -17.00 -41.68
N HIS A 539 -27.54 -17.43 -40.80
CA HIS A 539 -27.70 -18.86 -40.54
C HIS A 539 -28.06 -19.60 -41.84
N GLY A 540 -27.39 -20.72 -42.10
CA GLY A 540 -27.55 -21.51 -43.32
C GLY A 540 -26.90 -20.90 -44.57
N SER A 541 -26.10 -19.83 -44.46
CA SER A 541 -25.28 -19.37 -45.58
C SER A 541 -24.01 -20.20 -45.71
N ASP A 542 -23.64 -20.52 -46.95
CA ASP A 542 -22.39 -21.19 -47.27
C ASP A 542 -21.36 -20.18 -47.78
N ALA A 543 -20.10 -20.37 -47.40
CA ALA A 543 -18.96 -19.65 -47.94
C ALA A 543 -17.79 -20.60 -48.16
N SER A 544 -17.12 -20.49 -49.31
CA SER A 544 -15.82 -21.13 -49.49
C SER A 544 -14.82 -20.38 -48.60
N LEU A 545 -14.20 -21.09 -47.66
CA LEU A 545 -13.16 -20.52 -46.80
C LEU A 545 -11.78 -20.99 -47.24
N ASP A 546 -10.80 -20.10 -47.12
CA ASP A 546 -9.41 -20.51 -47.14
C ASP A 546 -9.10 -21.18 -45.79
N VAL A 547 -9.02 -22.51 -45.80
CA VAL A 547 -8.55 -23.32 -44.66
C VAL A 547 -7.04 -23.07 -44.50
N ALA A 548 -6.72 -22.00 -43.81
CA ALA A 548 -5.49 -21.27 -44.09
C ALA A 548 -4.22 -21.82 -43.45
N ARG A 549 -4.27 -22.63 -42.37
CA ARG A 549 -3.07 -23.27 -41.77
C ARG A 549 -3.40 -24.26 -40.65
N LEU A 550 -2.73 -25.42 -40.68
CA LEU A 550 -2.39 -26.16 -39.45
C LEU A 550 -1.24 -25.42 -38.76
N ARG A 551 -1.44 -24.93 -37.53
CA ARG A 551 -0.37 -24.31 -36.75
C ARG A 551 0.08 -25.27 -35.65
N GLY A 552 1.34 -25.73 -35.74
CA GLY A 552 2.04 -26.25 -34.58
C GLY A 552 2.45 -25.10 -33.68
N LEU A 553 2.05 -25.13 -32.42
CA LEU A 553 2.43 -24.14 -31.42
C LEU A 553 3.19 -24.86 -30.31
N LEU A 554 4.49 -24.58 -30.18
CA LEU A 554 5.18 -24.78 -28.92
C LEU A 554 4.93 -23.55 -28.05
N ARG A 555 4.19 -23.71 -26.95
CA ARG A 555 4.27 -22.73 -25.86
C ARG A 555 5.54 -23.00 -25.06
N ARG A 556 6.69 -22.51 -25.52
CA ARG A 556 7.88 -22.45 -24.64
C ARG A 556 7.63 -21.46 -23.52
N TRP A 557 7.45 -21.97 -22.31
CA TRP A 557 7.68 -21.22 -21.08
C TRP A 557 9.15 -21.40 -20.71
N GLY A 558 10.03 -20.61 -21.34
CA GLY A 558 11.46 -20.64 -21.04
C GLY A 558 12.08 -19.28 -21.26
N CYS A 559 12.73 -18.72 -20.23
CA CYS A 559 13.64 -17.59 -20.42
C CYS A 559 14.78 -18.09 -21.34
N ASP A 560 14.84 -17.53 -22.54
CA ASP A 560 15.79 -17.84 -23.62
C ASP A 560 17.22 -18.02 -23.07
N GLU A 561 17.91 -19.12 -23.40
CA GLU A 561 19.25 -19.38 -22.88
C GLU A 561 20.29 -18.34 -23.34
N GLU A 562 20.04 -17.63 -24.46
CA GLU A 562 20.86 -16.48 -24.87
C GLU A 562 20.73 -15.28 -23.92
N LYS A 563 19.63 -15.15 -23.17
CA LYS A 563 19.43 -14.05 -22.18
C LYS A 563 20.06 -14.33 -20.83
N LYS A 564 20.44 -15.58 -20.52
CA LYS A 564 21.19 -15.92 -19.29
C LYS A 564 22.55 -15.22 -19.23
N LYS A 565 23.17 -14.87 -20.37
CA LYS A 565 24.49 -14.22 -20.40
C LYS A 565 24.49 -12.74 -20.02
N ASN A 566 23.33 -12.06 -20.00
CA ASN A 566 23.25 -10.60 -19.80
C ASN A 566 22.44 -10.16 -18.56
N GLY A 567 22.11 -11.05 -17.62
CA GLY A 567 21.68 -10.65 -16.28
C GLY A 567 20.36 -9.87 -16.17
N ILE A 568 19.45 -9.97 -17.14
CA ILE A 568 18.14 -9.29 -17.11
C ILE A 568 17.04 -10.31 -17.44
N CYS A 569 16.33 -10.84 -16.44
CA CYS A 569 15.04 -11.53 -16.67
C CYS A 569 14.03 -11.10 -15.60
N TRP A 570 13.32 -10.00 -15.88
CA TRP A 570 11.93 -9.79 -15.43
C TRP A 570 11.10 -9.59 -16.70
N ALA A 571 10.30 -10.57 -17.08
CA ALA A 571 9.31 -10.40 -18.14
C ALA A 571 8.03 -11.17 -17.79
N VAL A 572 7.05 -10.43 -17.29
CA VAL A 572 5.63 -10.79 -17.38
C VAL A 572 5.23 -10.62 -18.84
N GLN A 573 4.85 -11.72 -19.49
CA GLN A 573 4.50 -11.75 -20.90
C GLN A 573 3.19 -10.99 -21.14
N MET A 574 3.28 -9.81 -21.77
CA MET A 574 2.19 -9.26 -22.58
C MET A 574 2.36 -9.75 -24.00
N GLY A 575 1.33 -10.38 -24.55
CA GLY A 575 1.33 -10.88 -25.91
C GLY A 575 1.54 -9.76 -26.94
N LEU A 576 2.70 -9.77 -27.58
CA LEU A 576 2.99 -9.05 -28.81
C LEU A 576 3.26 -10.11 -29.88
N VAL A 577 2.37 -10.18 -30.85
CA VAL A 577 2.56 -10.96 -32.09
C VAL A 577 3.48 -10.15 -32.99
N TRP A 578 4.68 -10.65 -33.26
CA TRP A 578 5.56 -10.11 -34.29
C TRP A 578 5.32 -10.84 -35.61
N TYR A 579 5.11 -10.08 -36.68
CA TYR A 579 5.16 -10.56 -38.06
C TYR A 579 6.62 -10.50 -38.53
N GLU A 580 7.23 -11.64 -38.84
CA GLU A 580 8.47 -11.67 -39.64
C GLU A 580 8.13 -11.35 -41.10
N ARG A 581 8.80 -10.33 -41.67
CA ARG A 581 8.89 -10.12 -43.12
C ARG A 581 10.11 -10.87 -43.63
N GLU A 582 9.92 -11.74 -44.62
CA GLU A 582 11.03 -12.30 -45.39
C GLU A 582 11.85 -11.21 -46.09
N PRO A 583 13.18 -11.36 -46.20
CA PRO A 583 14.02 -10.42 -46.93
C PRO A 583 13.93 -10.67 -48.43
N LEU A 584 13.52 -9.64 -49.18
CA LEU A 584 13.70 -9.57 -50.63
C LEU A 584 15.20 -9.48 -50.94
N GLY A 585 15.77 -10.57 -51.45
CA GLY A 585 17.10 -10.59 -52.03
C GLY A 585 17.14 -9.80 -53.34
N VAL A 586 18.06 -8.85 -53.44
CA VAL A 586 18.54 -8.31 -54.71
C VAL A 586 20.05 -8.52 -54.75
N LYS A 587 20.50 -9.44 -55.62
CA LYS A 587 21.90 -9.60 -55.98
C LYS A 587 22.27 -8.63 -57.11
N ALA A 588 23.25 -7.78 -56.80
CA ALA A 588 24.40 -7.32 -57.59
C ALA A 588 24.21 -6.73 -59.01
N LYS A 589 24.79 -5.53 -59.22
CA LYS A 589 26.01 -5.37 -60.05
C LYS A 589 26.63 -3.96 -59.90
N HIS A 590 27.95 -3.98 -59.70
CA HIS A 590 28.99 -2.94 -59.71
C HIS A 590 29.02 -1.90 -58.60
#